data_AF-A0A514C1N5-F1
#
_entry.id   AF-A0A514C1N5-F1
#
_cell.length_a   1.000
_cell.length_b   1.000
_cell.length_c   1.000
_cell.angle_alpha   90.00
_cell.angle_beta   90.00
_cell.angle_gamma   90.00
#
_symmetry.space_group_name_H-M   'P 1'
#
loop_
_entity.id
_entity.type
_entity.pdbx_description
1 polymer ?
#
loop_
_entity_poly.entity_id
_entity_poly.type
_entity_poly.pdbx_seq_one_letter_code
_entity_poly.pdbx_strand_id
1 'polypeptide(L)'
;MTSPVVCERTYQTERDGQVRPVPVRWRKPVPDPRGDWACEYEIEWPDREPRISRAFGVDSVQALYLALQNVASELYTAKPAVFLFEPDDILHLPTAGLEDLESARTKGRS
;
A
#
# COMPACT_ATOMS: atom_id res chain seq x y z
N MET A 1 6.61 2.05 22.35
CA MET A 1 5.62 2.97 21.77
C MET A 1 5.69 2.83 20.26
N THR A 2 4.55 2.61 19.59
CA THR A 2 4.47 2.57 18.12
C THR A 2 4.74 3.95 17.55
N SER A 3 5.49 4.02 16.46
CA SER A 3 5.81 5.29 15.78
C SER A 3 4.52 5.97 15.28
N PRO A 4 4.40 7.32 15.30
CA PRO A 4 3.19 8.00 14.84
C PRO A 4 2.94 7.74 13.35
N VAL A 5 1.66 7.78 12.93
CA VAL A 5 1.29 7.77 11.51
C VAL A 5 1.71 9.09 10.88
N VAL A 6 2.35 9.04 9.71
CA VAL A 6 2.80 10.25 8.96
C VAL A 6 2.17 10.35 7.58
N CYS A 7 1.64 9.25 7.06
CA CYS A 7 0.91 9.21 5.81
C CYS A 7 -0.23 8.19 5.94
N GLU A 8 -1.38 8.53 5.39
CA GLU A 8 -2.54 7.65 5.32
C GLU A 8 -3.23 7.84 3.96
N ARG A 9 -3.74 6.74 3.40
CA ARG A 9 -4.64 6.77 2.23
C ARG A 9 -5.67 5.67 2.36
N THR A 10 -6.93 5.99 2.07
CA THR A 10 -8.01 5.01 2.04
C THR A 10 -8.30 4.60 0.61
N TYR A 11 -8.12 3.32 0.33
CA TYR A 11 -8.56 2.69 -0.91
C TYR A 11 -9.94 2.05 -0.72
N GLN A 12 -10.47 1.48 -1.78
CA GLN A 12 -11.77 0.83 -1.81
C GLN A 12 -11.64 -0.57 -2.38
N THR A 13 -12.52 -1.48 -1.96
CA THR A 13 -12.69 -2.79 -2.59
C THR A 13 -14.15 -3.15 -2.64
N GLU A 14 -14.58 -3.81 -3.70
CA GLU A 14 -15.96 -4.30 -3.82
C GLU A 14 -16.07 -5.73 -3.28
N ARG A 15 -17.06 -5.97 -2.42
CA ARG A 15 -17.42 -7.26 -1.84
C ARG A 15 -18.93 -7.36 -1.79
N ASP A 16 -19.50 -8.41 -2.35
CA ASP A 16 -20.94 -8.69 -2.29
C ASP A 16 -21.81 -7.48 -2.74
N GLY A 17 -21.37 -6.77 -3.79
CA GLY A 17 -22.03 -5.57 -4.31
C GLY A 17 -21.92 -4.32 -3.42
N GLN A 18 -21.06 -4.35 -2.41
CA GLN A 18 -20.82 -3.23 -1.49
C GLN A 18 -19.36 -2.78 -1.58
N VAL A 19 -19.17 -1.47 -1.72
CA VAL A 19 -17.86 -0.83 -1.63
C VAL A 19 -17.47 -0.71 -0.16
N ARG A 20 -16.29 -1.24 0.18
CA ARG A 20 -15.73 -1.27 1.53
C ARG A 20 -14.38 -0.54 1.54
N PRO A 21 -14.09 0.27 2.57
CA PRO A 21 -12.82 0.96 2.67
C PRO A 21 -11.68 -0.01 2.99
N VAL A 22 -10.49 0.31 2.49
CA VAL A 22 -9.21 -0.33 2.78
C VAL A 22 -8.24 0.76 3.23
N PRO A 23 -8.28 1.18 4.51
CA PRO A 23 -7.34 2.16 5.05
C PRO A 23 -5.90 1.62 5.01
N VAL A 24 -4.98 2.46 4.56
CA VAL A 24 -3.54 2.17 4.58
C VAL A 24 -2.80 3.27 5.31
N ARG A 25 -1.94 2.88 6.24
CA ARG A 25 -1.15 3.80 7.07
C ARG A 25 0.32 3.50 6.94
N TRP A 26 1.13 4.55 6.87
CA TRP A 26 2.58 4.49 7.00
C TRP A 26 2.99 5.28 8.23
N ARG A 27 3.77 4.64 9.10
CA ARG A 27 4.30 5.25 10.31
C ARG A 27 5.62 5.96 10.01
N LYS A 28 5.97 6.92 10.86
CA LYS A 28 7.25 7.64 10.77
C LYS A 28 8.38 6.61 10.71
N PRO A 29 9.24 6.65 9.68
CA PRO A 29 10.44 5.81 9.62
C PRO A 29 11.31 6.02 10.85
N VAL A 30 11.88 4.94 11.38
CA VAL A 30 12.75 4.95 12.56
C VAL A 30 14.05 4.20 12.28
N PRO A 31 15.18 4.58 12.93
CA PRO A 31 16.40 3.79 12.86
C PRO A 31 16.17 2.36 13.35
N ASP A 32 16.69 1.38 12.63
CA ASP A 32 16.74 -0.03 13.03
C ASP A 32 18.04 -0.32 13.79
N PRO A 33 18.02 -1.15 14.85
CA PRO A 33 19.22 -1.49 15.61
C PRO A 33 20.37 -2.11 14.80
N ARG A 34 20.10 -2.62 13.59
CA ARG A 34 21.11 -3.21 12.70
C ARG A 34 21.82 -2.18 11.81
N GLY A 35 21.44 -0.90 11.89
CA GLY A 35 22.08 0.20 11.15
C GLY A 35 21.28 0.76 9.97
N ASP A 36 20.20 0.08 9.58
CA ASP A 36 19.26 0.55 8.55
C ASP A 36 18.18 1.48 9.15
N TRP A 37 17.19 1.84 8.34
CA TRP A 37 15.93 2.45 8.74
C TRP A 37 14.77 1.53 8.42
N ALA A 38 13.76 1.52 9.29
CA ALA A 38 12.53 0.77 9.09
C ALA A 38 11.34 1.72 8.98
N CYS A 39 10.47 1.49 8.00
CA CYS A 39 9.16 2.13 7.90
C CYS A 39 8.08 1.06 8.06
N GLU A 40 7.26 1.18 9.10
CA GLU A 40 6.11 0.31 9.31
C GLU A 40 4.92 0.80 8.50
N TYR A 41 4.21 -0.15 7.88
CA TYR A 41 2.95 0.10 7.21
C TYR A 41 1.88 -0.90 7.66
N GLU A 42 0.64 -0.48 7.52
CA GLU A 42 -0.54 -1.23 7.91
C GLU A 42 -1.58 -1.13 6.80
N ILE A 43 -2.13 -2.26 6.38
CA ILE A 43 -3.29 -2.35 5.47
C ILE A 43 -4.44 -2.98 6.26
N GLU A 44 -5.48 -2.20 6.50
CA GLU A 44 -6.71 -2.69 7.10
C GLU A 44 -7.62 -3.26 6.00
N TRP A 45 -8.04 -4.51 6.18
CA TRP A 45 -8.93 -5.20 5.25
C TRP A 45 -10.32 -5.35 5.85
N PRO A 46 -11.39 -5.34 5.05
CA PRO A 46 -12.75 -5.44 5.55
C PRO A 46 -13.12 -6.83 6.08
N ASP A 47 -12.42 -7.87 5.62
CA ASP A 47 -12.78 -9.28 5.77
C ASP A 47 -11.66 -10.15 6.35
N ARG A 48 -10.53 -9.55 6.74
CA ARG A 48 -9.38 -10.26 7.31
C ARG A 48 -8.57 -9.37 8.23
N GLU A 49 -7.73 -10.01 9.04
CA GLU A 49 -6.84 -9.32 9.97
C GLU A 49 -5.96 -8.25 9.28
N PRO A 50 -5.70 -7.12 9.96
CA PRO A 50 -4.81 -6.10 9.43
C PRO A 50 -3.43 -6.66 9.09
N ARG A 51 -2.95 -6.29 7.91
CA ARG A 51 -1.61 -6.62 7.49
C ARG A 51 -0.66 -5.55 7.99
N ILE A 52 0.17 -5.90 8.98
CA ILE A 52 1.22 -5.02 9.51
C ILE A 52 2.59 -5.54 9.06
N SER A 53 3.41 -4.69 8.46
CA SER A 53 4.76 -5.04 8.05
C SER A 53 5.72 -3.86 8.08
N ARG A 54 7.00 -4.13 7.76
CA ARG A 54 8.04 -3.12 7.68
C ARG A 54 8.81 -3.28 6.38
N ALA A 55 9.19 -2.16 5.78
CA ALA A 55 10.23 -2.09 4.76
C ALA A 55 11.48 -1.48 5.37
N PHE A 56 12.64 -1.91 4.89
CA PHE A 56 13.94 -1.47 5.37
C PHE A 56 14.71 -0.78 4.25
N GLY A 57 15.32 0.36 4.55
CA GLY A 57 16.17 1.10 3.63
C GLY A 57 17.38 1.69 4.35
N VAL A 58 18.41 2.08 3.59
CA VAL A 58 19.64 2.67 4.14
C VAL A 58 19.41 4.03 4.81
N ASP A 59 18.31 4.70 4.48
CA ASP A 59 17.85 5.92 5.11
C ASP A 59 16.32 5.95 5.26
N SER A 60 15.83 6.98 5.97
CA SER A 60 14.40 7.17 6.25
C SER A 60 13.53 7.30 4.99
N VAL A 61 14.06 7.92 3.92
CA VAL A 61 13.32 8.17 2.68
C VAL A 61 13.23 6.87 1.88
N GLN A 62 14.32 6.13 1.76
CA GLN A 62 14.31 4.82 1.11
C GLN A 62 13.41 3.84 1.84
N ALA A 63 13.43 3.80 3.18
CA ALA A 63 12.53 2.95 3.96
C ALA A 63 11.05 3.28 3.70
N LEU A 64 10.69 4.57 3.64
CA LEU A 64 9.33 5.00 3.29
C LEU A 64 8.97 4.62 1.85
N TYR A 65 9.88 4.87 0.90
CA TYR A 65 9.65 4.58 -0.52
C TYR A 65 9.41 3.08 -0.77
N LEU A 66 10.23 2.22 -0.15
CA LEU A 66 10.05 0.77 -0.21
C LEU A 66 8.75 0.31 0.48
N ALA A 67 8.34 0.98 1.57
CA ALA A 67 7.06 0.68 2.20
C ALA A 67 5.87 1.04 1.29
N LEU A 68 5.95 2.15 0.54
CA LEU A 68 4.95 2.52 -0.46
C LEU A 68 4.88 1.49 -1.60
N GLN A 69 6.04 1.03 -2.09
CA GLN A 69 6.11 -0.01 -3.13
C GLN A 69 5.57 -1.36 -2.66
N ASN A 70 5.87 -1.75 -1.43
CA ASN A 70 5.33 -2.99 -0.84
C ASN A 70 3.81 -2.96 -0.74
N VAL A 71 3.24 -1.83 -0.29
CA VAL A 71 1.77 -1.65 -0.32
C VAL A 71 1.26 -1.74 -1.75
N ALA A 72 1.91 -1.07 -2.72
CA ALA A 72 1.48 -1.13 -4.12
C ALA A 72 1.38 -2.59 -4.59
N SER A 73 2.44 -3.38 -4.36
CA SER A 73 2.49 -4.80 -4.73
C SER A 73 1.35 -5.61 -4.09
N GLU A 74 1.09 -5.39 -2.80
CA GLU A 74 0.01 -6.10 -2.09
C GLU A 74 -1.38 -5.70 -2.63
N LEU A 75 -1.62 -4.42 -2.89
CA LEU A 75 -2.92 -3.94 -3.39
C LEU A 75 -3.17 -4.29 -4.87
N TYR A 76 -2.13 -4.28 -5.71
CA TYR A 76 -2.26 -4.66 -7.13
C TYR A 76 -2.63 -6.14 -7.30
N THR A 77 -2.15 -7.00 -6.41
CA THR A 77 -2.39 -8.46 -6.44
C THR A 77 -3.54 -8.92 -5.55
N ALA A 78 -4.17 -8.00 -4.82
CA ALA A 78 -5.30 -8.30 -3.93
C ALA A 78 -6.52 -8.83 -4.69
N LYS A 79 -7.27 -9.71 -4.03
CA LYS A 79 -8.55 -10.23 -4.51
C LYS A 79 -9.63 -10.15 -3.44
N PRO A 80 -10.84 -9.70 -3.81
CA PRO A 80 -11.15 -8.88 -4.98
C PRO A 80 -10.34 -7.58 -5.08
N ALA A 81 -10.42 -6.95 -6.25
CA ALA A 81 -9.59 -5.82 -6.64
C ALA A 81 -9.75 -4.63 -5.68
N VAL A 82 -8.65 -3.92 -5.47
CA VAL A 82 -8.59 -2.66 -4.71
C VAL A 82 -8.42 -1.52 -5.69
N PHE A 83 -9.11 -0.40 -5.47
CA PHE A 83 -9.07 0.80 -6.29
C PHE A 83 -9.06 2.08 -5.45
N LEU A 84 -8.72 3.21 -6.07
CA LEU A 84 -8.70 4.50 -5.37
C LEU A 84 -10.01 5.27 -5.54
N PHE A 85 -10.36 5.64 -6.77
CA PHE A 85 -11.64 6.31 -7.08
C PHE A 85 -12.55 5.41 -7.91
N GLU A 86 -11.99 4.79 -8.96
CA GLU A 86 -12.70 3.92 -9.91
C GLU A 86 -12.01 2.55 -10.01
N PRO A 87 -12.75 1.44 -10.23
CA PRO A 87 -12.20 0.08 -10.25
C PRO A 87 -10.98 -0.16 -11.15
N ASP A 88 -10.82 0.63 -12.22
CA ASP A 88 -9.75 0.55 -13.22
C ASP A 88 -8.64 1.60 -13.03
N ASP A 89 -8.67 2.37 -11.94
CA ASP A 89 -7.62 3.33 -11.62
C ASP A 89 -6.28 2.66 -11.28
N ILE A 90 -5.21 3.37 -11.62
CA ILE A 90 -3.89 3.14 -11.03
C ILE A 90 -3.93 3.58 -9.57
N LEU A 91 -3.24 2.86 -8.70
CA LEU A 91 -3.30 3.09 -7.26
C LEU A 91 -2.56 4.37 -6.82
N HIS A 92 -1.91 5.07 -7.74
CA HIS A 92 -1.07 6.24 -7.50
C HIS A 92 -0.03 6.00 -6.38
N LEU A 93 0.57 4.81 -6.39
CA LEU A 93 1.70 4.41 -5.56
C LEU A 93 2.90 4.12 -6.46
N PRO A 94 4.14 4.30 -5.97
CA PRO A 94 5.31 3.86 -6.71
C PRO A 94 5.23 2.35 -6.98
N THR A 95 5.44 1.95 -8.22
CA THR A 95 5.38 0.57 -8.68
C THR A 95 6.80 0.02 -8.83
N ALA A 96 7.13 -1.03 -8.08
CA ALA A 96 8.41 -1.73 -8.20
C ALA A 96 8.30 -2.80 -9.29
N GLY A 97 8.26 -2.41 -10.57
CA GLY A 97 8.09 -3.38 -11.65
C GLY A 97 6.64 -3.85 -11.84
N LEU A 98 5.65 -3.04 -11.45
CA LEU A 98 4.22 -3.36 -11.57
C LEU A 98 3.56 -2.64 -12.76
N GLU A 99 4.34 -2.09 -13.70
CA GLU A 99 3.86 -1.32 -14.84
C GLU A 99 2.95 -2.16 -15.76
N ASP A 100 3.21 -3.46 -15.87
CA ASP A 100 2.35 -4.39 -16.61
C ASP A 100 0.97 -4.55 -15.95
N LEU A 101 0.90 -4.54 -14.61
CA LEU A 101 -0.37 -4.62 -13.88
C LEU A 101 -1.15 -3.30 -13.99
N GLU A 102 -0.45 -2.16 -13.95
CA GLU A 102 -1.04 -0.85 -14.22
C GLU A 102 -1.62 -0.76 -15.63
N SER A 103 -0.85 -1.19 -16.61
CA SER A 103 -1.27 -1.24 -18.02
C SER A 103 -2.47 -2.17 -18.20
N ALA A 104 -2.47 -3.32 -17.52
CA ALA A 104 -3.59 -4.26 -17.57
C ALA A 104 -4.89 -3.68 -16.97
N ARG A 105 -4.80 -2.91 -15.87
CA ARG A 105 -5.97 -2.26 -15.26
C ARG A 105 -6.57 -1.15 -16.11
N THR A 106 -5.71 -0.34 -16.73
CA THR A 106 -6.14 0.86 -17.48
C THR A 106 -6.63 0.58 -18.91
N LYS A 107 -6.54 -0.66 -19.38
CA LYS A 107 -6.84 -1.08 -20.76
C LYS A 107 -8.27 -0.78 -21.24
N GLY A 108 -9.19 -0.41 -20.35
CA GLY A 108 -10.58 -0.04 -20.67
C GLY A 108 -10.85 1.45 -20.88
N ARG A 109 -9.86 2.34 -20.67
CA ARG A 109 -10.03 3.80 -20.75
C ARG A 109 -9.83 4.40 -22.17
N SER A 110 -9.87 3.57 -23.23
CA SER A 110 -9.69 4.01 -24.63
C SER A 110 -10.95 4.59 -25.25
#